data_AF-A0A1D9LMY7-F1
#
_entry.id   AF-A0A1D9LMY7-F1
#
_cell.length_a   1.000
_cell.length_b   1.000
_cell.length_c   1.000
_cell.angle_alpha   90.00
_cell.angle_beta   90.00
_cell.angle_gamma   90.00
#
_symmetry.space_group_name_H-M   'P 1'
#
loop_
_entity.id
_entity.type
_entity.pdbx_description
1 polymer ?
#
loop_
_entity_poly.entity_id
_entity_poly.type
_entity_poly.pdbx_seq_one_letter_code
_entity_poly.pdbx_strand_id
1 'polypeptide(L)' 'MATYVLATTGDKVKWYVYQRDKPEAGHTLAEALDLSATPLWGNKESAKFAALKMGLKTWRYVSI' A
#
# COMPACT_ATOMS: atom_id res chain seq x y z
N MET A 1 -12.27 -5.70 -14.32
CA MET A 1 -11.00 -6.46 -14.15
C MET A 1 -10.26 -5.91 -12.95
N ALA A 2 -9.66 -6.77 -12.11
CA ALA A 2 -8.88 -6.33 -10.96
C ALA A 2 -7.44 -5.98 -11.40
N THR A 3 -6.91 -4.86 -10.89
CA THR A 3 -5.54 -4.40 -11.18
C THR A 3 -4.73 -4.41 -9.89
N TYR A 4 -3.58 -5.07 -9.92
CA TYR A 4 -2.69 -5.27 -8.77
C TYR A 4 -1.39 -4.49 -8.96
N VAL A 5 -0.82 -4.02 -7.85
CA VAL A 5 0.50 -3.37 -7.77
C VAL A 5 1.44 -4.24 -6.92
N LEU A 6 2.74 -4.11 -7.11
CA LEU A 6 3.74 -4.92 -6.40
C LEU A 6 4.11 -4.24 -5.08
N ALA A 7 4.00 -4.99 -3.98
CA ALA A 7 4.49 -4.58 -2.67
C ALA A 7 5.14 -5.75 -1.92
N THR A 8 6.05 -5.44 -1.00
CA THR A 8 6.65 -6.44 -0.08
C THR A 8 6.05 -6.31 1.31
N THR A 9 6.06 -7.42 2.06
CA THR A 9 5.59 -7.50 3.44
C THR A 9 6.77 -7.80 4.38
N GLY A 10 6.84 -7.07 5.49
CA GLY A 10 7.94 -7.01 6.47
C GLY A 10 7.71 -5.78 7.36
N ASP A 11 8.69 -5.32 8.15
CA ASP A 11 8.52 -4.13 9.02
C ASP A 11 8.18 -2.84 8.24
N LYS A 12 8.40 -2.85 6.92
CA LYS A 12 8.04 -1.77 6.00
C LYS A 12 7.34 -2.34 4.77
N VAL A 13 6.19 -1.78 4.42
CA VAL A 13 5.54 -2.06 3.14
C VAL A 13 6.16 -1.17 2.08
N LYS A 14 6.82 -1.76 1.08
CA LYS A 14 7.48 -1.04 -0.02
C LYS A 14 6.68 -1.20 -1.30
N TRP A 15 6.37 -0.10 -1.98
CA TRP A 15 5.61 -0.07 -3.24
C TRP A 15 6.55 0.08 -4.43
N TYR A 16 6.41 -0.82 -5.40
CA TYR A 16 7.29 -0.86 -6.56
C TYR A 16 6.57 -0.49 -7.84
N VAL A 17 7.23 0.31 -8.67
CA VAL A 17 6.86 0.54 -10.07
C VAL A 17 7.71 -0.39 -10.91
N TYR A 18 7.05 -1.30 -11.60
CA TYR A 18 7.68 -2.27 -12.49
C TYR A 18 7.24 -2.01 -13.93
N GLN A 19 8.22 -1.86 -14.84
CA GLN A 19 7.94 -1.63 -16.25
C GLN A 19 7.59 -2.95 -16.94
N ARG A 20 6.29 -3.23 -17.08
CA ARG A 20 5.81 -4.48 -17.67
C ARG A 20 6.24 -4.67 -19.13
N ASP A 21 6.25 -3.58 -19.89
CA ASP A 21 6.60 -3.60 -21.32
C ASP A 21 8.12 -3.61 -21.55
N LYS A 22 8.91 -3.35 -20.50
CA LYS A 22 10.37 -3.34 -20.53
C LYS A 22 10.99 -3.95 -19.26
N PRO A 23 10.84 -5.28 -19.05
CA PRO A 23 11.31 -5.98 -17.84
C PRO A 23 12.78 -5.71 -17.48
N GLU A 24 13.64 -5.57 -18.48
CA GLU A 24 15.07 -5.33 -18.33
C GLU A 24 15.41 -3.94 -17.77
N ALA A 25 14.48 -2.99 -17.84
CA ALA A 25 14.63 -1.70 -17.14
C ALA A 25 14.50 -1.84 -15.61
N GLY A 26 14.08 -3.02 -15.13
CA GLY A 26 13.99 -3.35 -13.72
C GLY A 26 12.78 -2.73 -13.03
N HIS A 27 12.95 -2.44 -11.74
CA HIS A 27 11.92 -1.85 -10.89
C HIS A 27 12.47 -0.64 -10.15
N THR A 28 11.59 0.30 -9.82
CA THR A 28 11.90 1.41 -8.94
C THR A 28 11.02 1.35 -7.69
N LEU A 29 11.60 1.69 -6.55
CA LEU A 29 10.84 1.89 -5.31
C LEU A 29 10.15 3.25 -5.41
N ALA A 30 8.82 3.27 -5.41
CA ALA A 30 8.05 4.51 -5.40
C ALA A 30 7.94 5.08 -3.99
N GLU A 31 7.60 4.24 -3.01
CA GLU A 31 7.38 4.68 -1.63
C GLU A 31 7.51 3.52 -0.63
N ALA A 32 7.75 3.84 0.64
CA ALA A 32 7.80 2.87 1.73
C ALA A 32 7.01 3.36 2.95
N LEU A 33 6.11 2.51 3.47
CA LEU A 33 5.35 2.74 4.69
C LEU A 33 6.00 1.99 5.85
N ASP A 34 6.35 2.70 6.94
CA ASP A 34 6.87 2.10 8.16
C ASP A 34 5.73 1.58 9.04
N LEU A 35 5.67 0.28 9.28
CA LEU A 35 4.59 -0.34 10.04
C LEU A 35 4.77 -0.19 11.55
N SER A 36 5.98 0.11 12.03
CA SER A 36 6.22 0.35 13.46
C SER A 36 5.62 1.69 13.93
N ALA A 37 5.51 2.65 13.01
CA ALA A 37 4.97 3.99 13.25
C ALA A 37 3.50 4.14 12.82
N THR A 38 2.92 3.12 12.18
CA THR A 38 1.57 3.18 11.59
C THR A 38 0.57 2.32 12.39
N PRO A 39 -0.58 2.87 12.80
CA PRO A 39 -1.62 2.09 13.46
C PRO A 39 -2.17 0.99 12.55
N LEU A 40 -2.12 -0.26 13.02
CA LEU A 40 -2.73 -1.40 12.34
C LEU A 40 -4.17 -1.60 12.83
N TRP A 41 -5.08 -1.90 11.90
CA TRP A 41 -6.50 -2.07 12.19
C TRP A 41 -6.90 -3.53 11.98
N GLY A 42 -7.58 -4.13 12.96
CA GLY A 42 -8.01 -5.54 12.90
C GLY A 42 -9.18 -5.82 11.95
N ASN A 43 -9.85 -4.78 11.44
CA ASN A 43 -10.93 -4.92 10.46
C ASN A 43 -11.03 -3.68 9.56
N LYS A 44 -11.75 -3.84 8.44
CA LYS A 44 -11.94 -2.77 7.45
C LYS A 44 -12.82 -1.63 7.97
N GLU A 45 -13.80 -1.88 8.85
CA GLU A 45 -14.65 -0.80 9.39
C GLU A 45 -13.84 0.21 10.21
N SER A 46 -12.94 -0.26 11.07
CA SER A 46 -12.11 0.59 11.92
C SER A 46 -11.16 1.44 11.08
N ALA A 47 -10.51 0.84 10.08
CA ALA A 47 -9.67 1.55 9.11
C ALA A 47 -10.46 2.59 8.30
N LYS A 48 -11.69 2.25 7.86
CA LYS A 48 -12.59 3.17 7.15
C LYS A 48 -12.92 4.39 8.00
N PHE A 49 -13.26 4.18 9.27
CA PHE A 49 -13.61 5.26 10.17
C PHE A 49 -12.46 6.25 10.34
N ALA A 50 -11.23 5.76 10.48
CA ALA A 50 -10.04 6.60 10.54
C ALA A 50 -9.84 7.40 9.24
N ALA A 51 -9.96 6.76 8.07
CA ALA A 51 -9.84 7.44 6.77
C ALA A 51 -10.87 8.57 6.60
N LEU A 52 -12.12 8.33 7.00
CA LEU A 52 -13.18 9.34 6.95
C LEU A 52 -12.91 10.51 7.90
N LYS A 53 -12.43 10.24 9.12
CA LYS A 53 -12.05 11.30 10.08
C LYS A 53 -10.90 12.17 9.56
N MET A 54 -10.01 11.60 8.77
CA MET A 54 -8.93 12.33 8.10
C MET A 54 -9.41 13.12 6.87
N GLY A 55 -10.69 13.06 6.51
CA GLY A 55 -11.23 13.72 5.32
C GLY A 55 -10.82 13.07 4.00
N LEU A 56 -10.28 11.85 4.03
CA LEU A 56 -9.90 11.13 2.82
C LEU A 56 -11.16 10.72 2.06
N LYS A 57 -11.12 10.89 0.74
CA LYS A 57 -12.22 10.50 -0.18
C LYS A 57 -11.96 9.17 -0.88
N THR A 58 -10.70 8.76 -0.95
CA THR A 58 -10.25 7.53 -1.60
C THR A 58 -9.15 6.88 -0.76
N TRP A 59 -9.19 5.55 -0.65
CA TRP A 59 -8.16 4.75 0.02
C TRP A 59 -8.20 3.32 -0.51
N ARG A 60 -7.15 2.54 -0.24
CA ARG A 60 -7.11 1.10 -0.48
C ARG A 60 -6.71 0.38 0.80
N TYR A 61 -7.35 -0.75 1.05
CA TYR A 61 -6.94 -1.64 2.12
C TYR A 61 -5.81 -2.52 1.62
N VAL A 62 -4.75 -2.61 2.41
CA VAL A 62 -3.59 -3.44 2.14
C VAL A 62 -3.54 -4.47 3.25
N SER A 63 -3.63 -5.74 2.87
CA SER A 63 -3.33 -6.83 3.80
C SER A 63 -1.82 -6.96 3.87
N ILE A 64 -1.30 -6.98 5.09
CA ILE A 64 0.13 -7.16 5.38
C ILE A 64 0.35 -8.62 5.79
#